data_AF-A0A2S9FYE7-F1
#
_entry.id   AF-A0A2S9FYE7-F1
#
_cell.length_a   1.000
_cell.length_b   1.000
_cell.length_c   1.000
_cell.angle_alpha   90.00
_cell.angle_beta   90.00
_cell.angle_gamma   90.00
#
_symmetry.space_group_name_H-M   'P 1'
#
loop_
_entity.id
_entity.type
_entity.pdbx_description
1 polymer ?
#
loop_
_entity_poly.entity_id
_entity_poly.type
_entity_poly.pdbx_seq_one_letter_code
_entity_poly.pdbx_strand_id
1 'polypeptide(L)'
;EGHFTLVFAHADDPGTIVAARRSTPLVLGVGKGEMFVGSDVAAFIEHTREAVELGQDQAVVVTADSYRVMNFDGSDTDEYRTFH
;
A
#
# COMPACT_ATOMS: atom_id res chain seq x y z
N GLU A 1 -19.99 -3.49 -10.57
CA GLU A 1 -18.79 -3.63 -9.71
C GLU A 1 -17.64 -4.18 -10.53
N GLY A 2 -16.40 -3.94 -10.10
CA GLY A 2 -15.20 -4.42 -10.80
C GLY A 2 -14.04 -4.65 -9.83
N HIS A 3 -12.98 -5.26 -10.33
CA HIS A 3 -11.75 -5.53 -9.60
C HIS A 3 -10.69 -4.51 -9.99
N PHE A 4 -9.98 -3.95 -9.02
CA PHE A 4 -9.01 -2.91 -9.28
C PHE A 4 -7.89 -2.86 -8.25
N THR A 5 -6.71 -2.52 -8.76
CA THR A 5 -5.60 -2.00 -7.98
C THR A 5 -5.24 -0.66 -8.60
N LEU A 6 -5.31 0.41 -7.82
CA LEU A 6 -5.03 1.77 -8.30
C LEU A 6 -3.96 2.41 -7.43
N VAL A 7 -3.12 3.22 -8.05
CA VAL A 7 -2.12 4.06 -7.39
C VAL A 7 -2.34 5.49 -7.87
N PHE A 8 -2.41 6.42 -6.92
CA PHE A 8 -2.62 7.83 -7.14
C PHE A 8 -1.41 8.60 -6.60
N ALA A 9 -0.92 9.54 -7.40
CA ALA A 9 0.11 10.49 -7.02
C ALA A 9 -0.39 11.90 -7.34
N HIS A 10 0.01 12.88 -6.54
CA HIS A 10 -0.36 14.26 -6.71
C HIS A 10 0.89 15.12 -6.95
N ALA A 11 0.90 15.90 -8.03
CA ALA A 11 2.09 16.66 -8.41
C ALA A 11 2.50 17.71 -7.36
N ASP A 12 1.53 18.32 -6.67
CA ASP A 12 1.80 19.30 -5.62
C ASP A 12 2.05 18.65 -4.25
N ASP A 13 1.91 17.33 -4.14
CA ASP A 13 2.27 16.56 -2.93
C ASP A 13 3.05 15.28 -3.31
N PRO A 14 4.28 15.42 -3.80
CA PRO A 14 5.06 14.30 -4.35
C PRO A 14 5.56 13.31 -3.27
N GLY A 15 5.48 13.69 -2.00
CA GLY A 15 5.87 12.83 -0.88
C GLY A 15 4.79 11.81 -0.48
N THR A 16 3.59 11.93 -1.03
CA THR A 16 2.44 11.12 -0.67
C THR A 16 1.94 10.32 -1.87
N ILE A 17 1.71 9.03 -1.65
CA ILE A 17 1.01 8.15 -2.58
C ILE A 17 -0.21 7.55 -1.88
N VAL A 18 -1.30 7.43 -2.62
CA VAL A 18 -2.48 6.68 -2.18
C VAL A 18 -2.67 5.47 -3.08
N ALA A 19 -2.83 4.28 -2.51
CA ALA A 19 -3.12 3.08 -3.26
C ALA A 19 -4.36 2.38 -2.73
N ALA A 20 -5.12 1.72 -3.60
CA ALA A 20 -6.38 1.07 -3.25
C ALA A 20 -6.51 -0.31 -3.89
N ARG A 21 -7.13 -1.24 -3.16
CA ARG A 21 -7.31 -2.66 -3.53
C ARG A 21 -8.77 -3.08 -3.49
N ARG A 22 -9.24 -3.72 -4.58
CA ARG A 22 -10.45 -4.55 -4.62
C ARG A 22 -10.21 -5.80 -5.45
N SER A 23 -10.09 -6.93 -4.78
CA SER A 23 -9.96 -8.30 -5.33
C SER A 23 -8.81 -8.56 -6.33
N THR A 24 -7.90 -7.62 -6.52
CA THR A 24 -6.59 -7.82 -7.20
C THR A 24 -5.45 -7.65 -6.20
N PRO A 25 -4.23 -8.17 -6.45
CA PRO A 25 -3.10 -8.01 -5.53
C PRO A 25 -2.65 -6.54 -5.37
N LEU A 26 -2.28 -6.17 -4.15
CA LEU A 26 -1.58 -4.93 -3.81
C LEU A 26 -0.77 -5.17 -2.54
N VAL A 27 0.53 -4.91 -2.61
CA VAL A 27 1.48 -5.11 -1.52
C VAL A 27 2.30 -3.84 -1.33
N LEU A 28 2.46 -3.44 -0.07
CA LEU A 28 3.35 -2.37 0.37
C LEU A 28 4.67 -3.00 0.86
N GLY A 29 5.80 -2.54 0.37
CA GLY A 29 7.13 -2.84 0.92
C GLY A 29 7.53 -1.77 1.92
N VAL A 30 8.04 -2.19 3.08
CA VAL A 30 8.45 -1.29 4.19
C VAL A 30 9.97 -1.28 4.30
N GLY A 31 10.61 -0.20 3.84
CA GLY A 31 12.05 0.01 3.95
C GLY A 31 12.43 0.90 5.14
N LYS A 32 13.69 1.34 5.15
CA LYS A 32 14.18 2.33 6.13
C LYS A 32 14.19 3.72 5.49
N GLY A 33 13.16 4.53 5.76
CA GLY A 33 13.00 5.86 5.15
C GLY A 33 12.57 5.79 3.68
N GLU A 34 12.00 4.67 3.26
CA GLU A 34 11.47 4.43 1.93
C GLU A 34 10.35 3.40 1.96
N MET A 35 9.37 3.54 1.07
CA MET A 35 8.24 2.64 0.93
C MET A 35 8.00 2.32 -0.55
N PHE A 36 7.54 1.11 -0.82
CA PHE A 36 7.30 0.61 -2.16
C PHE A 36 5.85 0.16 -2.30
N VAL A 37 5.24 0.36 -3.45
CA VAL A 37 3.92 -0.18 -3.75
C VAL A 37 4.01 -1.01 -5.02
N GLY A 38 3.56 -2.25 -4.97
CA GLY A 38 3.61 -3.17 -6.09
C GLY A 38 2.47 -4.18 -6.07
N SER A 39 2.29 -4.90 -7.18
CA SER A 39 1.34 -6.04 -7.23
C SER A 39 1.91 -7.30 -6.59
N ASP A 40 3.23 -7.37 -6.41
CA ASP A 40 3.97 -8.51 -5.87
C ASP A 40 5.24 -8.01 -5.16
N VAL A 41 5.72 -8.78 -4.16
CA VAL A 41 6.95 -8.51 -3.41
C VAL A 41 8.18 -8.45 -4.32
N ALA A 42 8.18 -9.20 -5.43
CA ALA A 42 9.27 -9.18 -6.41
C ALA A 42 9.60 -7.77 -6.94
N ALA A 43 8.66 -6.81 -6.87
CA ALA A 43 8.88 -5.44 -7.30
C ALA A 43 9.86 -4.65 -6.40
N PHE A 44 10.08 -5.09 -5.16
CA PHE A 44 10.90 -4.36 -4.18
C PHE A 44 11.77 -5.25 -3.30
N ILE A 45 11.82 -6.57 -3.56
CA ILE A 45 12.55 -7.54 -2.72
C ILE A 45 14.06 -7.24 -2.58
N GLU A 46 14.65 -6.55 -3.56
CA GLU A 46 16.05 -6.11 -3.50
C GLU A 46 16.28 -5.00 -2.46
N HIS A 47 15.23 -4.26 -2.08
CA HIS A 47 15.28 -3.14 -1.13
C HIS A 47 14.81 -3.55 0.27
N THR A 48 13.74 -4.35 0.35
CA THR A 48 13.18 -4.81 1.63
C THR A 48 12.43 -6.13 1.48
N ARG A 49 12.43 -6.92 2.56
CA ARG A 49 11.61 -8.15 2.70
C ARG A 49 10.36 -7.94 3.54
N GLU A 50 10.33 -6.84 4.27
CA GLU A 50 9.20 -6.43 5.09
C GLU A 50 8.08 -5.97 4.17
N ALA A 51 6.93 -6.64 4.25
CA ALA A 51 5.81 -6.37 3.37
C ALA A 51 4.48 -6.36 4.11
N VAL A 52 3.53 -5.59 3.58
CA VAL A 52 2.15 -5.51 4.04
C VAL A 52 1.23 -5.80 2.86
N GLU A 53 0.45 -6.88 2.94
CA GLU A 53 -0.63 -7.15 2.00
C GLU A 53 -1.92 -6.53 2.53
N LEU A 54 -2.48 -5.56 1.78
CA LEU A 54 -3.74 -4.91 2.11
C LEU A 54 -4.90 -5.91 2.11
N GLY A 55 -5.89 -5.71 2.98
CA GLY A 55 -7.17 -6.40 2.94
C GLY A 55 -8.03 -6.04 1.72
N GLN A 56 -9.24 -6.60 1.69
CA GLN A 56 -10.23 -6.26 0.66
C GLN A 56 -10.88 -4.90 0.95
N ASP A 57 -11.17 -4.14 -0.10
CA ASP A 57 -11.85 -2.84 -0.01
C ASP A 57 -11.13 -1.83 0.91
N GLN A 58 -9.80 -1.84 0.82
CA GLN A 58 -8.92 -0.99 1.60
C GLN A 58 -8.09 -0.07 0.70
N ALA A 59 -7.75 1.08 1.28
CA ALA A 59 -6.75 2.01 0.78
C ALA A 59 -5.60 2.14 1.76
N VAL A 60 -4.44 2.55 1.25
CA VAL A 60 -3.27 2.92 2.04
C VAL A 60 -2.78 4.28 1.60
N VAL A 61 -2.50 5.14 2.58
CA VAL A 61 -1.76 6.38 2.40
C VAL A 61 -0.32 6.10 2.79
N VAL A 62 0.61 6.44 1.92
CA VAL A 62 2.03 6.11 2.07
C VAL A 62 2.87 7.37 1.91
N THR A 63 3.82 7.53 2.81
CA THR A 63 4.93 8.49 2.72
C THR A 63 6.25 7.73 2.84
N ALA A 64 7.40 8.41 2.74
CA ALA A 64 8.71 7.78 2.98
C ALA A 64 8.95 7.34 4.44
N ASP A 65 8.14 7.84 5.39
CA ASP A 65 8.36 7.59 6.83
C ASP A 65 7.26 6.74 7.46
N SER A 66 6.08 6.69 6.86
CA SER A 66 4.93 5.98 7.43
C SER A 66 3.91 5.55 6.39
N TYR A 67 3.05 4.62 6.80
CA TYR A 67 1.84 4.26 6.07
C TYR A 67 0.64 4.19 7.01
N ARG A 68 -0.56 4.37 6.46
CA ARG A 68 -1.84 4.23 7.16
C ARG A 68 -2.82 3.47 6.28
N VAL A 69 -3.33 2.34 6.78
CA VAL A 69 -4.34 1.52 6.09
C VAL A 69 -5.73 1.89 6.61
N MET A 70 -6.69 1.98 5.69
CA MET A 70 -8.07 2.34 6.00
C MET A 70 -9.05 1.61 5.08
N ASN A 71 -10.26 1.37 5.56
CA ASN A 71 -11.36 0.88 4.73
C ASN A 71 -11.86 2.00 3.80
N PHE A 72 -12.58 1.65 2.74
CA PHE A 72 -13.16 2.65 1.82
C PHE A 72 -14.16 3.63 2.44
N ASP A 73 -14.72 3.32 3.62
CA ASP A 73 -15.57 4.24 4.38
C ASP A 73 -14.79 5.27 5.21
N GLY A 74 -13.46 5.17 5.22
CA GLY A 74 -12.56 6.08 5.92
C GLY A 74 -12.16 5.62 7.32
N SER A 75 -12.66 4.49 7.81
CA SER A 75 -12.28 3.94 9.12
C SER A 75 -10.87 3.32 9.10
N ASP A 76 -10.14 3.50 10.20
CA ASP A 76 -8.85 2.82 10.42
C ASP A 76 -9.06 1.32 10.62
N THR A 77 -8.08 0.53 10.19
CA THR A 77 -8.13 -0.93 10.31
C THR A 77 -6.74 -1.53 10.44
N ASP A 78 -6.64 -2.56 11.26
CA ASP A 78 -5.46 -3.43 11.38
C ASP A 78 -5.69 -4.79 10.66
N GLU A 79 -6.78 -4.91 9.90
CA GLU A 79 -7.13 -6.11 9.15
C GLU A 79 -6.36 -6.19 7.82
N TYR A 80 -5.03 -6.32 7.94
CA TYR A 80 -4.09 -6.58 6.85
C TYR A 80 -3.05 -7.61 7.30
N ARG A 81 -2.21 -8.09 6.38
CA ARG A 81 -1.20 -9.12 6.70
C ARG A 81 0.20 -8.56 6.54
N THR A 82 1.07 -8.86 7.50
CA THR A 82 2.50 -8.51 7.43
C THR A 82 3.34 -9.75 7.12
N PHE A 83 4.44 -9.54 6.39
CA PHE A 83 5.42 -10.56 6.01
C PHE A 83 6.83 -10.04 6.27
N HIS A 84 7.76 -10.95 6.57
CA HIS A 84 9.16 -10.69 6.91
C HIS A 84 10.09 -11.67 6.17
#